data_AF-A0A961WDD3-F1
#
_entry.id   AF-A0A961WDD3-F1
#
_cell.length_a   1.000
_cell.length_b   1.000
_cell.length_c   1.000
_cell.angle_alpha   90.00
_cell.angle_beta   90.00
_cell.angle_gamma   90.00
#
_symmetry.space_group_name_H-M   'P 1'
#
loop_
_entity.id
_entity.type
_entity.pdbx_description
1 polymer ?
#
loop_
_entity_poly.entity_id
_entity_poly.type
_entity_poly.pdbx_seq_one_letter_code
_entity_poly.pdbx_strand_id
1 'polypeptide(L)'
;MTAPQPKPLRCAVYTRVSTDAGLEQDFNSLEAQREACEAYIKSQTHEGWRLIKTRFDDGGFSGGNMERPALQALLDEIRERRLDIV
;
A
#
# COMPACT_ATOMS: atom_id res chain seq x y z
N MET A 1 19.98 -14.24 -26.42
CA MET A 1 20.43 -13.03 -25.69
C MET A 1 19.33 -12.71 -24.69
N THR A 2 19.60 -12.77 -23.38
CA THR A 2 18.59 -12.54 -22.33
C THR A 2 18.53 -11.04 -22.04
N ALA A 3 17.34 -10.45 -22.06
CA ALA A 3 17.17 -9.05 -21.69
C ALA A 3 17.59 -8.82 -20.22
N PRO A 4 18.16 -7.66 -19.86
CA PRO A 4 18.50 -7.35 -18.48
C PRO A 4 17.24 -7.37 -17.60
N GLN A 5 17.29 -8.11 -16.49
CA GLN A 5 16.20 -8.16 -15.52
C GLN A 5 16.14 -6.82 -14.77
N PRO A 6 14.94 -6.24 -14.56
CA PRO A 6 14.79 -4.99 -13.83
C PRO A 6 15.20 -5.15 -12.36
N LYS A 7 15.74 -4.08 -11.77
CA LYS A 7 16.04 -4.03 -10.34
C LYS A 7 14.72 -4.15 -9.54
N PRO A 8 14.65 -4.98 -8.49
CA PRO A 8 13.46 -5.05 -7.65
C PRO A 8 13.11 -3.69 -7.02
N LEU A 9 11.85 -3.28 -7.14
CA LEU A 9 11.27 -2.09 -6.50
C LEU A 9 10.23 -2.53 -5.48
N ARG A 10 10.40 -2.11 -4.22
CA ARG A 10 9.54 -2.46 -3.09
C ARG A 10 8.35 -1.51 -3.03
N CYS A 11 7.16 -2.05 -3.29
CA CYS A 11 5.91 -1.30 -3.31
C CYS A 11 5.14 -1.51 -1.99
N ALA A 12 4.67 -0.44 -1.38
CA ALA A 12 3.65 -0.48 -0.34
C ALA A 12 2.27 -0.15 -0.93
N VAL A 13 1.22 -0.50 -0.22
CA VAL A 13 -0.14 -0.04 -0.48
C VAL A 13 -0.66 0.59 0.80
N TYR A 14 -1.13 1.82 0.69
CA TYR A 14 -1.77 2.55 1.78
C TYR A 14 -3.24 2.78 1.47
N THR A 15 -4.11 2.32 2.36
CA THR A 15 -5.57 2.46 2.21
C THR A 15 -6.15 3.28 3.36
N ARG A 16 -7.26 3.99 3.10
CA ARG A 16 -7.93 4.80 4.11
C ARG A 16 -9.43 4.93 3.84
N VAL A 17 -10.22 4.92 4.90
CA VAL A 17 -11.61 5.41 4.90
C VAL A 17 -11.84 6.37 6.06
N SER A 18 -12.72 7.36 5.89
CA SER A 18 -13.00 8.38 6.92
C SER A 18 -13.98 7.92 8.00
N THR A 19 -14.61 6.76 7.81
CA THR A 19 -15.61 6.22 8.72
C THR A 19 -15.27 4.78 9.06
N ASP A 20 -15.63 4.38 10.26
CA ASP A 20 -15.63 3.01 10.76
C ASP A 20 -16.79 2.16 10.23
N ALA A 21 -17.78 2.78 9.56
CA ALA A 21 -18.93 2.08 9.01
C ALA A 21 -18.52 0.99 8.00
N GLY A 22 -18.91 -0.26 8.28
CA GLY A 22 -18.65 -1.40 7.41
C GLY A 22 -17.24 -1.97 7.55
N LEU A 23 -16.40 -1.48 8.47
CA LEU A 23 -15.10 -2.09 8.76
C LEU A 23 -15.23 -3.48 9.39
N GLU A 24 -16.37 -3.80 10.00
CA GLU A 24 -16.64 -5.13 10.55
C GLU A 24 -16.90 -6.21 9.50
N GLN A 25 -17.15 -5.81 8.24
CA GLN A 25 -17.39 -6.74 7.15
C GLN A 25 -16.08 -7.38 6.71
N ASP A 26 -16.11 -8.69 6.42
CA ASP A 26 -14.94 -9.43 5.91
C ASP A 26 -14.36 -8.80 4.63
N PHE A 27 -15.22 -8.21 3.78
CA PHE A 27 -14.79 -7.45 2.61
C PHE A 27 -15.39 -6.04 2.66
N ASN A 28 -14.54 -5.06 2.92
CA ASN A 28 -14.92 -3.66 3.05
C ASN A 28 -14.17 -2.77 2.04
N SER A 29 -14.40 -1.46 2.08
CA SER A 29 -13.78 -0.54 1.12
C SER A 29 -12.26 -0.46 1.22
N LEU A 30 -11.62 -0.83 2.35
CA LEU A 30 -10.16 -0.92 2.44
C LEU A 30 -9.66 -2.14 1.66
N GLU A 31 -10.33 -3.30 1.77
CA GLU A 31 -9.99 -4.49 0.98
C GLU A 31 -10.17 -4.23 -0.52
N ALA A 32 -11.27 -3.59 -0.93
CA ALA A 32 -11.49 -3.25 -2.33
C ALA A 32 -10.42 -2.30 -2.90
N GLN A 33 -10.01 -1.29 -2.13
CA GLN A 33 -8.91 -0.39 -2.50
C GLN A 33 -7.59 -1.15 -2.62
N ARG A 34 -7.31 -2.02 -1.65
CA ARG A 34 -6.08 -2.79 -1.64
C ARG A 34 -6.01 -3.74 -2.82
N GLU A 35 -7.05 -4.52 -3.09
CA GLU A 35 -7.08 -5.47 -4.19
C GLU A 35 -6.80 -4.77 -5.53
N ALA A 36 -7.39 -3.59 -5.74
CA ALA A 36 -7.12 -2.79 -6.93
C ALA A 36 -5.64 -2.37 -7.05
N CYS A 37 -5.03 -1.92 -5.96
CA CYS A 37 -3.60 -1.57 -5.93
C CYS A 37 -2.70 -2.81 -6.11
N GLU A 38 -3.01 -3.93 -5.46
CA GLU A 38 -2.25 -5.17 -5.60
C GLU A 38 -2.31 -5.72 -7.04
N ALA A 39 -3.49 -5.66 -7.67
CA ALA A 39 -3.67 -6.04 -9.06
C ALA A 39 -2.82 -5.15 -9.99
N TYR A 40 -2.77 -3.84 -9.74
CA TYR A 40 -1.93 -2.92 -10.50
C TYR A 40 -0.43 -3.21 -10.29
N ILE A 41 0.03 -3.39 -9.05
CA ILE A 41 1.43 -3.76 -8.78
C ILE A 41 1.78 -5.07 -9.48
N LYS A 42 0.87 -6.04 -9.50
CA LYS A 42 1.05 -7.32 -10.19
C LYS A 42 1.20 -7.15 -11.70
N SER A 43 0.47 -6.22 -12.33
CA SER A 43 0.68 -5.94 -13.77
C SER A 43 2.07 -5.35 -14.04
N GLN A 44 2.65 -4.63 -13.08
CA GLN A 44 3.97 -3.99 -13.20
C GLN A 44 5.14 -4.86 -12.77
N THR A 45 4.94 -6.16 -12.55
CA THR A 45 6.01 -7.10 -12.20
C THR A 45 7.15 -7.13 -13.23
N HIS A 46 6.85 -6.87 -14.50
CA HIS A 46 7.83 -6.75 -15.59
C HIS A 46 8.73 -5.52 -15.46
N GLU A 47 8.34 -4.51 -14.67
CA GLU A 47 9.18 -3.36 -14.29
C GLU A 47 9.94 -3.59 -12.97
N GLY A 48 9.87 -4.80 -12.40
CA GLY A 48 10.55 -5.16 -11.17
C GLY A 48 9.77 -4.85 -9.89
N TRP A 49 8.51 -4.43 -10.00
CA TRP A 49 7.69 -4.08 -8.85
C TRP A 49 7.37 -5.32 -7.99
N ARG A 50 7.47 -5.16 -6.67
CA ARG A 50 7.18 -6.20 -5.68
C ARG A 50 6.48 -5.61 -4.48
N LEU A 51 5.23 -6.04 -4.27
CA LEU A 51 4.46 -5.70 -3.09
C LEU A 51 5.11 -6.27 -1.81
N ILE A 52 5.26 -5.44 -0.79
CA ILE A 52 5.70 -5.89 0.53
C ILE A 52 4.54 -6.46 1.35
N LYS A 53 4.86 -7.34 2.31
CA LYS A 53 3.85 -8.00 3.15
C LYS A 53 3.15 -7.05 4.13
N THR A 54 3.82 -5.99 4.54
CA THR A 54 3.28 -5.03 5.51
C THR A 54 2.07 -4.32 4.92
N ARG A 55 1.02 -4.20 5.73
CA ARG A 55 -0.20 -3.51 5.35
C ARG A 55 -0.26 -2.16 6.06
N PHE A 56 -0.74 -1.13 5.37
CA PHE A 56 -0.95 0.20 5.93
C PHE A 56 -2.41 0.61 5.67
N ASP A 57 -3.28 0.33 6.62
CA ASP A 57 -4.71 0.53 6.48
C ASP A 57 -5.22 1.43 7.61
N ASP A 58 -5.77 2.61 7.28
CA ASP A 58 -6.33 3.57 8.23
C ASP A 58 -7.86 3.66 8.07
N GLY A 59 -8.58 2.82 8.79
CA GLY A 59 -10.05 2.85 8.88
C GLY A 59 -10.55 3.84 9.95
N GLY A 60 -11.55 4.66 9.63
CA GLY A 60 -12.11 5.67 10.55
C GLY A 60 -11.26 6.93 10.71
N PHE A 61 -10.28 7.15 9.82
CA PHE A 61 -9.37 8.30 9.92
C PHE A 61 -9.66 9.37 8.88
N SER A 62 -9.75 10.62 9.32
CA SER A 62 -9.90 11.78 8.43
C SER A 62 -8.70 11.95 7.48
N GLY A 63 -8.95 12.42 6.26
CA GLY A 63 -7.90 12.86 5.35
C GLY A 63 -7.35 14.27 5.66
N GLY A 64 -7.92 14.96 6.66
CA GLY A 64 -7.59 16.36 6.97
C GLY A 64 -6.33 16.58 7.79
N ASN A 65 -5.70 15.52 8.33
CA ASN A 65 -4.45 15.60 9.08
C ASN A 65 -3.53 14.41 8.78
N MET A 66 -2.33 14.42 9.36
CA MET A 66 -1.35 13.35 9.21
C MET A 66 -1.30 12.42 10.44
N GLU A 67 -2.15 12.64 11.45
CA GLU A 67 -2.21 11.89 12.70
C GLU A 67 -2.95 10.56 12.49
N ARG A 68 -2.35 9.71 11.67
CA ARG A 68 -2.92 8.47 11.16
C ARG A 68 -1.90 7.34 11.37
N PRO A 69 -2.19 6.33 12.20
CA PRO A 69 -1.21 5.33 12.62
C PRO A 69 -0.54 4.62 11.45
N ALA A 70 -1.31 4.15 10.47
CA ALA A 70 -0.75 3.41 9.35
C ALA A 70 0.06 4.31 8.42
N LEU A 71 -0.39 5.55 8.20
CA LEU A 71 0.38 6.55 7.46
C LEU A 71 1.71 6.89 8.16
N GLN A 72 1.72 7.06 9.48
CA GLN A 72 2.97 7.36 10.20
C GLN A 72 3.97 6.20 10.07
N ALA A 73 3.50 4.96 10.24
CA ALA A 73 4.32 3.78 10.01
C ALA A 73 4.86 3.72 8.58
N LEU A 74 4.02 4.01 7.58
CA LEU A 74 4.45 4.09 6.17
C LEU A 74 5.55 5.13 5.96
N LEU A 75 5.39 6.33 6.54
CA LEU A 75 6.39 7.40 6.43
C LEU A 75 7.72 7.01 7.08
N ASP A 76 7.69 6.25 8.18
CA ASP A 76 8.90 5.70 8.81
C ASP A 76 9.61 4.69 7.89
N GLU A 77 8.86 3.78 7.24
CA GLU A 77 9.43 2.87 6.24
C GLU A 77 10.09 3.61 5.07
N ILE A 78 9.49 4.72 4.62
CA ILE A 78 10.07 5.59 3.57
C ILE A 78 11.34 6.26 4.08
N ARG A 79 11.34 6.82 5.30
CA ARG A 79 12.52 7.47 5.90
C ARG A 79 13.68 6.50 6.03
N GLU A 80 13.40 5.24 6.35
CA GLU A 80 14.38 4.18 6.43
C GLU A 80 14.77 3.58 5.06
N ARG A 81 14.24 4.12 3.95
CA ARG A 81 14.48 3.64 2.58
C ARG A 81 14.13 2.16 2.40
N ARG A 82 13.13 1.67 3.16
CA ARG A 82 12.60 0.31 3.06
C ARG A 82 11.59 0.16 1.91
N LEU A 83 11.12 1.28 1.37
CA LEU A 83 10.17 1.36 0.25
C LEU A 83 10.74 2.17 -0.92
N ASP A 84 10.31 1.82 -2.12
CA ASP A 84 10.64 2.53 -3.35
C ASP A 84 9.39 3.17 -4.00
N ILE A 85 8.21 2.56 -3.80
CA ILE A 85 6.92 2.96 -4.37
C ILE A 85 5.83 2.83 -3.29
N VAL A 86 4.87 3.75 -3.30
CA VAL A 86 3.66 3.74 -2.45
C VAL A 86 2.44 3.98 -3.33
#